data_AF-A0A7W1ISN9-F1
#
_entry.id   AF-A0A7W1ISN9-F1
#
_cell.length_a   1.000
_cell.length_b   1.000
_cell.length_c   1.000
_cell.angle_alpha   90.00
_cell.angle_beta   90.00
_cell.angle_gamma   90.00
#
_symmetry.space_group_name_H-M   'P 1'
#
loop_
_entity.id
_entity.type
_entity.pdbx_description
1 polymer ?
#
loop_
_entity_poly.entity_id
_entity_poly.type
_entity_poly.pdbx_seq_one_letter_code
_entity_poly.pdbx_strand_id
1 'polypeptide(L)'
;MTDTTKAHIPTIVYVEDNSGDAMLLEEALREGGHAAQLLVIEKGDKALRYFTVKASARDLPPPHCILLDAYLPIVTGAQLLRFLRGSSAFDDTPVYIFSAEREYADILETGIVSKESFITKSTTWDGFLALANLLMRSATAKQDHIAASPTDSKPEVHAEGDLRRNDTRAQREYNASGSVR
;
A
#
# COMPACT_ATOMS: atom_id res chain seq x y z
N MET A 1 -8.60 -2.94 -32.08
CA MET A 1 -8.19 -1.59 -31.65
C MET A 1 -7.67 -1.76 -30.24
N THR A 2 -6.36 -1.81 -30.08
CA THR A 2 -5.70 -2.11 -28.80
C THR A 2 -5.95 -0.97 -27.83
N ASP A 3 -6.56 -1.30 -26.71
CA ASP A 3 -6.75 -0.44 -25.57
C ASP A 3 -5.40 0.17 -25.18
N THR A 4 -5.29 1.49 -25.26
CA THR A 4 -4.07 2.21 -24.94
C THR A 4 -4.06 2.35 -23.42
N THR A 5 -3.44 1.39 -22.73
CA THR A 5 -3.27 1.42 -21.28
C THR A 5 -2.67 2.76 -20.90
N LYS A 6 -3.48 3.60 -20.23
CA LYS A 6 -3.06 4.91 -19.74
C LYS A 6 -1.93 4.65 -18.73
N ALA A 7 -0.69 4.90 -19.12
CA ALA A 7 0.47 4.65 -18.27
C ALA A 7 0.29 5.40 -16.93
N HIS A 8 0.10 4.65 -15.84
CA HIS A 8 -0.06 5.23 -14.52
C HIS A 8 1.31 5.60 -13.98
N ILE A 9 1.56 6.90 -13.82
CA ILE A 9 2.82 7.42 -13.28
C ILE A 9 2.89 7.04 -11.79
N PRO A 10 3.84 6.18 -11.36
CA PRO A 10 3.96 5.79 -9.97
C PRO A 10 4.33 6.97 -9.07
N THR A 11 3.72 7.01 -7.88
CA THR A 11 4.08 7.94 -6.80
C THR A 11 5.09 7.29 -5.86
N ILE A 12 6.27 7.90 -5.71
CA ILE A 12 7.29 7.56 -4.70
C ILE A 12 7.23 8.64 -3.62
N VAL A 13 7.13 8.23 -2.35
CA VAL A 13 7.26 9.16 -1.22
C VAL A 13 8.67 9.04 -0.66
N TYR A 14 9.39 10.15 -0.56
CA TYR A 14 10.70 10.21 0.07
C TYR A 14 10.64 11.13 1.29
N VAL A 15 11.00 10.63 2.47
CA VAL A 15 11.06 11.42 3.70
C VAL A 15 12.53 11.69 4.03
N GLU A 16 12.97 12.93 3.81
CA GLU A 16 14.38 13.34 3.86
C GLU A 16 14.47 14.82 4.13
N ASP A 17 15.23 15.21 5.16
CA ASP A 17 15.41 16.63 5.53
C ASP A 17 16.61 17.26 4.81
N ASN A 18 17.51 16.47 4.22
CA ASN A 18 18.58 16.93 3.37
C ASN A 18 18.10 17.18 1.93
N SER A 19 17.89 18.46 1.60
CA SER A 19 17.54 18.90 0.24
C SER A 19 18.52 18.43 -0.85
N GLY A 20 19.79 18.23 -0.54
CA GLY A 20 20.79 17.73 -1.50
C GLY A 20 20.54 16.29 -1.91
N ASP A 21 20.27 15.40 -0.94
CA ASP A 21 19.96 13.99 -1.21
C ASP A 21 18.63 13.87 -1.97
N ALA A 22 17.63 14.70 -1.62
CA ALA A 22 16.37 14.79 -2.34
C ALA A 22 16.56 15.21 -3.81
N MET A 23 17.36 16.25 -4.05
CA MET A 23 17.67 16.71 -5.41
C MET A 23 18.45 15.66 -6.22
N LEU A 24 19.42 14.97 -5.60
CA LEU A 24 20.18 13.91 -6.26
C LEU A 24 19.28 12.75 -6.68
N LEU A 25 18.34 12.34 -5.84
CA LEU A 25 17.39 11.28 -6.19
C LEU A 25 16.43 11.71 -7.30
N GLU A 26 15.92 12.95 -7.25
CA GLU A 26 15.06 13.51 -8.30
C GLU A 26 15.78 13.52 -9.66
N GLU A 27 17.03 13.99 -9.68
CA GLU A 27 17.84 14.02 -10.89
C GLU A 27 18.18 12.60 -11.38
N ALA A 28 18.43 11.64 -10.48
CA ALA A 28 18.73 10.26 -10.86
C ALA A 28 17.51 9.55 -11.48
N LEU A 29 16.30 9.83 -10.97
CA LEU A 29 15.05 9.36 -11.59
C LEU A 29 14.90 9.94 -13.00
N ARG A 30 15.19 11.24 -13.17
CA ARG A 30 15.11 11.93 -14.46
C ARG A 30 16.11 11.39 -15.49
N GLU A 31 17.39 11.26 -15.10
CA GLU A 31 18.46 10.75 -15.98
C GLU A 31 18.22 9.28 -16.36
N GLY A 32 17.69 8.47 -15.43
CA GLY A 32 17.30 7.09 -15.69
C GLY A 32 16.09 6.94 -16.63
N GLY A 33 15.46 8.03 -17.07
CA GLY A 33 14.28 8.01 -17.94
C GLY A 33 13.01 7.53 -17.23
N HIS A 34 12.98 7.59 -15.89
CA HIS A 34 11.87 7.09 -15.10
C HIS A 34 10.78 8.15 -14.97
N ALA A 35 9.59 7.84 -15.50
CA ALA A 35 8.41 8.66 -15.23
C ALA A 35 7.85 8.30 -13.85
N ALA A 36 8.16 9.11 -12.84
CA ALA A 36 7.63 8.97 -11.49
C ALA A 36 7.28 10.32 -10.87
N GLN A 37 6.26 10.33 -10.01
CA GLN A 37 5.98 11.45 -9.13
C GLN A 37 6.75 11.25 -7.83
N LEU A 38 7.82 12.00 -7.63
CA LEU A 38 8.54 12.03 -6.36
C LEU A 38 7.88 13.07 -5.43
N LEU A 39 7.33 12.60 -4.30
CA LEU A 39 6.83 13.46 -3.23
C LEU A 39 7.84 13.47 -2.08
N VAL A 40 8.55 14.58 -1.91
CA VAL A 40 9.49 14.78 -0.81
C VAL A 40 8.79 15.38 0.40
N ILE A 41 8.97 14.78 1.58
CA ILE A 41 8.47 15.27 2.86
C ILE A 41 9.67 15.51 3.79
N GLU A 42 9.99 16.77 4.02
CA GLU A 42 11.23 17.17 4.71
C GLU A 42 11.28 16.91 6.22
N LYS A 43 10.17 16.48 6.84
CA LYS A 43 10.10 16.34 8.30
C LYS A 43 9.32 15.10 8.71
N GLY A 44 9.84 14.36 9.68
CA GLY A 44 9.24 13.12 10.16
C GLY A 44 7.84 13.31 10.76
N ASP A 45 7.59 14.41 11.48
CA ASP A 45 6.27 14.73 12.04
C ASP A 45 5.22 15.02 10.94
N LYS A 46 5.63 15.71 9.87
CA LYS A 46 4.80 15.92 8.67
C LYS A 46 4.53 14.60 7.94
N ALA A 47 5.54 13.73 7.84
CA ALA A 47 5.39 12.42 7.22
C ALA A 47 4.41 11.54 8.00
N LEU A 48 4.52 11.51 9.34
CA LEU A 48 3.59 10.77 10.18
C LEU A 48 2.14 11.25 10.00
N ARG A 49 1.93 12.58 9.95
CA ARG A 49 0.61 13.15 9.64
C ARG A 49 0.11 12.75 8.26
N TYR A 50 0.96 12.81 7.24
CA TYR A 50 0.63 12.39 5.88
C TYR A 50 0.19 10.93 5.83
N PHE A 51 0.96 10.01 6.43
CA PHE A 51 0.64 8.59 6.43
C PHE A 51 -0.61 8.29 7.28
N THR A 52 -0.85 9.03 8.37
CA THR A 52 -2.08 8.90 9.17
C THR A 52 -3.32 9.24 8.35
N VAL A 53 -3.28 10.33 7.57
CA VAL A 53 -4.39 10.70 6.68
C VAL A 53 -4.59 9.64 5.60
N LYS A 54 -3.51 9.19 4.95
CA LYS A 54 -3.56 8.13 3.94
C LYS A 54 -4.12 6.81 4.48
N ALA A 55 -3.74 6.41 5.69
CA ALA A 55 -4.24 5.20 6.33
C ALA A 55 -5.75 5.27 6.67
N SER A 56 -6.27 6.48 6.92
CA SER A 56 -7.66 6.68 7.32
C SER A 56 -8.60 6.93 6.13
N ALA A 57 -8.07 7.40 5.00
CA ALA A 57 -8.85 7.76 3.83
C ALA A 57 -8.99 6.57 2.87
N ARG A 58 -10.17 5.95 2.84
CA ARG A 58 -10.47 4.78 1.99
C ARG A 58 -10.26 5.02 0.49
N ASP A 59 -10.43 6.26 0.03
CA ASP A 59 -10.40 6.60 -1.40
C ASP A 59 -9.04 7.14 -1.86
N LEU A 60 -8.05 7.25 -0.96
CA LEU A 60 -6.73 7.72 -1.32
C LEU A 60 -5.79 6.53 -1.54
N PRO A 61 -5.29 6.30 -2.77
CA PRO A 61 -4.38 5.20 -3.01
C PRO A 61 -3.08 5.39 -2.22
N PRO A 62 -2.51 4.30 -1.65
CA PRO A 62 -1.20 4.34 -1.01
C PRO A 62 -0.10 4.64 -2.05
N PRO A 63 1.06 5.16 -1.62
CA PRO A 63 2.23 5.29 -2.49
C PRO A 63 2.61 3.97 -3.16
N HIS A 64 3.31 4.05 -4.28
CA HIS A 64 3.82 2.87 -4.96
C HIS A 64 5.13 2.38 -4.34
N CYS A 65 5.92 3.30 -3.78
CA CYS A 65 7.11 3.00 -2.99
C CYS A 65 7.33 4.12 -1.96
N ILE A 66 7.94 3.79 -0.83
CA ILE A 66 8.31 4.73 0.22
C ILE A 66 9.80 4.57 0.52
N LEU A 67 10.53 5.68 0.54
CA LEU A 67 11.90 5.79 1.02
C LEU A 67 11.92 6.68 2.25
N LEU A 68 12.54 6.23 3.34
CA LEU A 68 12.62 6.94 4.61
C LEU A 68 14.09 7.17 4.95
N ASP A 69 14.50 8.39 5.25
CA ASP A 69 15.74 8.60 5.98
C ASP A 69 15.62 7.94 7.37
N ALA A 70 16.70 7.28 7.80
CA ALA A 70 16.87 6.75 9.15
C ALA A 70 16.72 7.81 10.25
N TYR A 71 17.40 8.94 10.12
CA TYR A 71 17.53 9.98 11.13
C TYR A 71 16.89 11.29 10.70
N LEU A 72 15.60 11.37 10.99
CA LEU A 72 14.83 12.59 10.85
C LEU A 72 14.66 13.26 12.21
N PRO A 73 14.65 14.60 12.28
CA PRO A 73 14.31 15.32 13.49
C PRO A 73 12.90 14.95 13.99
N ILE A 74 12.74 14.86 15.31
CA ILE A 74 11.46 14.64 16.03
C ILE A 74 10.88 13.22 15.88
N VAL A 75 10.74 12.70 14.66
CA VAL A 75 10.21 11.36 14.38
C VAL A 75 11.17 10.62 13.47
N THR A 76 11.76 9.52 13.95
CA THR A 76 12.78 8.76 13.21
C THR A 76 12.18 7.89 12.09
N GLY A 77 13.02 7.50 11.13
CA GLY A 77 12.63 6.56 10.07
C GLY A 77 12.12 5.22 10.62
N ALA A 78 12.72 4.74 11.71
CA ALA A 78 12.28 3.51 12.39
C ALA A 78 10.87 3.65 12.99
N GLN A 79 10.55 4.81 13.58
CA GLN A 79 9.20 5.10 14.10
C GLN A 79 8.17 5.18 12.97
N LEU A 80 8.51 5.82 11.85
CA LEU A 80 7.66 5.86 10.65
C LEU A 80 7.44 4.46 10.07
N LEU A 81 8.49 3.65 9.95
CA LEU A 81 8.36 2.29 9.44
C LEU A 81 7.48 1.43 10.34
N ARG A 82 7.63 1.53 11.67
CA ARG A 82 6.74 0.84 12.62
C ARG A 82 5.29 1.25 12.43
N PHE A 83 5.03 2.54 12.22
CA PHE A 83 3.68 3.04 11.91
C PHE A 83 3.14 2.42 10.61
N LEU A 84 3.93 2.47 9.54
CA LEU A 84 3.54 1.95 8.22
C LEU A 84 3.24 0.45 8.27
N ARG A 85 4.07 -0.35 8.95
CA ARG A 85 3.89 -1.81 9.09
C ARG A 85 2.79 -2.20 10.08
N GLY A 86 2.32 -1.26 10.90
CA GLY A 86 1.14 -1.43 11.75
C GLY A 86 -0.18 -1.13 11.05
N SER A 87 -0.17 -0.72 9.78
CA SER A 87 -1.35 -0.29 9.04
C SER A 87 -1.52 -1.08 7.75
N SER A 88 -2.67 -1.75 7.61
CA SER A 88 -3.01 -2.54 6.42
C SER A 88 -3.09 -1.72 5.13
N ALA A 89 -3.20 -0.38 5.23
CA ALA A 89 -3.16 0.51 4.08
C ALA A 89 -1.81 0.46 3.32
N PHE A 90 -0.74 -0.04 3.95
CA PHE A 90 0.60 -0.06 3.39
C PHE A 90 1.23 -1.46 3.32
N ASP A 91 0.46 -2.54 3.55
CA ASP A 91 0.97 -3.92 3.54
C ASP A 91 1.69 -4.24 2.22
N ASP A 92 1.07 -3.86 1.09
CA ASP A 92 1.64 -4.06 -0.25
C ASP A 92 2.56 -2.92 -0.72
N THR A 93 2.90 -1.97 0.16
CA THR A 93 3.78 -0.86 -0.21
C THR A 93 5.22 -1.20 0.19
N PRO A 94 6.16 -1.30 -0.78
CA PRO A 94 7.58 -1.39 -0.50
C PRO A 94 8.03 -0.16 0.28
N VAL A 95 8.67 -0.39 1.42
CA VAL A 95 9.23 0.68 2.27
C VAL A 95 10.69 0.36 2.51
N TYR A 96 11.55 1.32 2.20
CA TYR A 96 12.99 1.24 2.40
C TYR A 96 13.45 2.32 3.38
N ILE A 97 14.44 1.98 4.21
CA ILE A 97 15.19 2.94 5.02
C ILE A 97 16.50 3.25 4.28
N PHE A 98 16.77 4.53 4.06
CA PHE A 98 17.99 5.05 3.46
C PHE A 98 18.87 5.64 4.57
N SER A 99 20.04 5.07 4.78
CA SER A 99 20.85 5.36 5.98
C SER A 99 22.33 5.20 5.70
N ALA A 100 23.21 5.95 6.36
CA ALA A 100 24.63 5.64 6.29
C ALA A 100 24.94 4.31 7.00
N GLU A 101 26.01 3.62 6.61
CA GLU A 101 26.30 2.26 7.10
C GLU A 101 26.46 2.16 8.63
N ARG A 102 26.96 3.22 9.28
CA ARG A 102 27.15 3.25 10.74
C ARG A 102 25.84 3.32 11.51
N GLU A 103 24.86 3.96 10.91
CA GLU A 103 23.53 4.24 11.47
C GLU A 103 22.60 3.03 11.39
N TYR A 104 22.85 2.19 10.37
CA TYR A 104 22.17 0.94 10.13
C TYR A 104 22.26 -0.04 11.31
N ALA A 105 23.42 -0.11 11.99
CA ALA A 105 23.63 -1.00 13.12
C ALA A 105 22.69 -0.66 14.29
N ASP A 106 22.59 0.63 14.63
CA ASP A 106 21.76 1.13 15.72
C ASP A 106 20.27 0.82 15.51
N ILE A 107 19.79 0.90 14.26
CA ILE A 107 18.39 0.63 13.94
C ILE A 107 18.10 -0.87 13.95
N LEU A 108 19.01 -1.71 13.44
CA LEU A 108 18.84 -3.16 13.49
C LEU A 108 18.73 -3.69 14.92
N GLU A 109 19.49 -3.12 15.86
CA GLU A 109 19.44 -3.52 17.27
C GLU A 109 18.06 -3.30 17.91
N THR A 110 17.21 -2.44 17.32
CA THR A 110 15.82 -2.26 17.77
C THR A 110 14.92 -3.47 17.49
N GLY A 111 15.30 -4.36 16.55
CA GLY A 111 14.53 -5.54 16.16
C GLY A 111 13.20 -5.25 15.44
N ILE A 112 12.96 -4.00 15.06
CA ILE A 112 11.69 -3.56 14.42
C ILE A 112 11.70 -3.84 12.91
N VAL A 113 12.86 -4.01 12.31
CA VAL A 113 13.04 -3.94 10.85
C VAL A 113 13.93 -5.08 10.35
N SER A 114 13.58 -5.64 9.20
CA SER A 114 14.40 -6.65 8.53
C SER A 114 15.51 -6.00 7.71
N LYS A 115 16.66 -6.67 7.59
CA LYS A 115 17.86 -6.19 6.86
C LYS A 115 17.55 -5.85 5.39
N GLU A 116 16.59 -6.55 4.81
CA GLU A 116 16.18 -6.43 3.41
C GLU A 116 15.47 -5.10 3.11
N SER A 117 15.05 -4.38 4.14
CA SER A 117 14.38 -3.08 4.02
C SER A 117 15.35 -1.89 4.07
N PHE A 118 16.67 -2.10 4.11
CA PHE A 118 17.62 -1.01 4.22
C PHE A 118 18.51 -0.86 2.99
N ILE A 119 18.84 0.40 2.72
CA ILE A 119 19.71 0.82 1.64
C ILE A 119 20.75 1.77 2.23
N THR A 120 22.02 1.47 1.99
CA THR A 120 23.10 2.36 2.42
C THR A 120 23.12 3.64 1.56
N LYS A 121 23.23 4.80 2.20
CA LYS A 121 23.42 6.10 1.52
C LYS A 121 24.66 6.05 0.65
N SER A 122 24.46 6.15 -0.67
CA SER A 122 25.55 6.28 -1.61
C SER A 122 26.12 7.69 -1.55
N THR A 123 27.45 7.79 -1.62
CA THR A 123 28.15 9.06 -1.82
C THR A 123 28.50 9.31 -3.30
N THR A 124 28.16 8.36 -4.17
CA THR A 124 28.43 8.43 -5.61
C THR A 124 27.15 8.57 -6.42
N TRP A 125 27.28 9.23 -7.58
CA TRP A 125 26.19 9.39 -8.55
C TRP A 125 25.62 8.04 -9.01
N ASP A 126 26.50 7.09 -9.35
CA ASP A 126 26.09 5.74 -9.77
C ASP A 126 25.21 5.03 -8.73
N GLY A 127 25.44 5.27 -7.44
CA GLY A 127 24.58 4.71 -6.41
C GLY A 127 23.22 5.38 -6.32
N PHE A 128 23.08 6.68 -6.62
CA PHE A 128 21.78 7.33 -6.76
C PHE A 128 21.02 6.81 -8.00
N LEU A 129 21.71 6.58 -9.12
CA LEU A 129 21.11 5.90 -10.29
C LEU A 129 20.64 4.48 -9.94
N ALA A 130 21.44 3.72 -9.19
CA ALA A 130 21.05 2.39 -8.73
C ALA A 130 19.85 2.43 -7.78
N LEU A 131 19.80 3.41 -6.87
CA LEU A 131 18.67 3.65 -5.97
C LEU A 131 17.40 3.98 -6.76
N ALA A 132 17.46 4.94 -7.69
CA ALA A 132 16.33 5.30 -8.54
C ALA A 132 15.77 4.06 -9.29
N ASN A 133 16.66 3.26 -9.89
CA ASN A 133 16.27 2.02 -10.55
C ASN A 133 15.59 1.01 -9.60
N LEU A 134 16.08 0.88 -8.37
CA LEU A 134 15.47 0.01 -7.36
C LEU A 134 14.05 0.48 -7.00
N LEU A 135 13.90 1.76 -6.65
CA LEU A 135 12.60 2.32 -6.26
C LEU A 135 11.57 2.17 -7.38
N MET A 136 12.00 2.36 -8.63
CA MET A 136 11.12 2.22 -9.78
C MET A 136 10.68 0.78 -10.00
N ARG A 137 11.58 -0.20 -9.95
CA ARG A 137 11.19 -1.62 -10.05
C ARG A 137 10.20 -2.00 -8.96
N SER A 138 10.41 -1.54 -7.74
CA SER A 138 9.51 -1.81 -6.61
C SER A 138 8.16 -1.12 -6.78
N ALA A 139 8.15 0.11 -7.30
CA ALA A 139 6.93 0.86 -7.57
C ALA A 139 6.07 0.25 -8.71
N THR A 140 6.71 -0.30 -9.75
CA THR A 140 6.02 -0.89 -10.90
C THR A 140 5.54 -2.32 -10.63
N ALA A 141 6.29 -3.13 -9.86
CA ALA A 141 5.86 -4.49 -9.50
C ALA A 141 4.51 -4.53 -8.77
N LYS A 142 4.16 -3.45 -8.05
CA LYS A 142 2.83 -3.26 -7.45
C LYS A 142 1.72 -3.09 -8.49
N GLN A 143 2.01 -2.45 -9.62
CA GLN A 143 1.03 -2.19 -10.69
C GLN A 143 0.62 -3.49 -11.39
N ASP A 144 1.57 -4.41 -11.58
CA ASP A 144 1.32 -5.69 -12.24
C ASP A 144 0.41 -6.62 -11.40
N HIS A 145 0.53 -6.59 -10.07
CA HIS A 145 -0.36 -7.35 -9.18
C HIS A 145 -1.79 -6.79 -9.10
N ILE A 146 -1.98 -5.48 -9.26
CA ILE A 146 -3.31 -4.85 -9.27
C ILE A 146 -4.00 -5.06 -10.64
N ALA A 147 -3.25 -5.01 -11.74
CA ALA A 147 -3.76 -5.24 -13.10
C ALA A 147 -4.14 -6.70 -13.38
N ALA A 148 -3.61 -7.66 -12.61
CA ALA A 148 -3.87 -9.10 -12.78
C ALA A 148 -5.10 -9.65 -12.02
N SER A 149 -5.93 -8.81 -11.39
CA SER A 149 -7.20 -9.27 -10.80
C SER A 149 -8.27 -9.46 -11.88
N PRO A 150 -8.84 -10.68 -12.06
CA PRO A 150 -9.85 -10.92 -13.07
C PRO A 150 -11.15 -10.19 -12.74
N THR A 151 -11.66 -9.53 -13.78
CA THR A 151 -13.00 -8.97 -13.89
C THR A 151 -14.08 -10.00 -13.54
N ASP A 152 -14.99 -9.58 -12.66
CA ASP A 152 -16.41 -9.91 -12.57
C ASP A 152 -16.86 -11.37 -12.80
N SER A 153 -17.33 -12.00 -11.72
CA SER A 153 -18.25 -13.15 -11.80
C SER A 153 -19.16 -13.14 -10.57
N LYS A 154 -20.08 -12.17 -10.54
CA LYS A 154 -21.29 -12.27 -9.73
C LYS A 154 -22.34 -13.04 -10.56
N PRO A 155 -22.95 -14.13 -10.06
CA PRO A 155 -24.31 -14.44 -10.42
C PRO A 155 -25.21 -13.78 -9.36
N GLU A 156 -25.88 -12.70 -9.76
CA GLU A 156 -27.16 -12.36 -9.16
C GLU A 156 -28.17 -13.45 -9.50
N VAL A 157 -28.73 -14.09 -8.48
CA VAL A 157 -30.05 -14.70 -8.58
C VAL A 157 -30.93 -14.10 -7.49
N HIS A 158 -31.87 -13.29 -7.97
CA HIS A 158 -32.95 -12.68 -7.23
C HIS A 158 -33.83 -13.73 -6.54
N ALA A 159 -34.26 -13.41 -5.33
CA ALA A 159 -35.33 -14.09 -4.65
C ALA A 159 -36.67 -13.71 -5.32
N GLU A 160 -37.40 -14.69 -5.85
CA GLU A 160 -38.85 -14.62 -5.97
C GLU A 160 -39.43 -15.97 -5.54
N GLY A 161 -40.26 -15.92 -4.50
CA GLY A 161 -41.08 -17.04 -4.09
C GLY A 161 -42.25 -17.19 -5.04
N ASP A 162 -42.53 -18.42 -5.45
CA ASP A 162 -43.81 -18.77 -6.04
C ASP A 162 -44.26 -20.14 -5.53
N LEU A 163 -45.14 -20.06 -4.53
CA LEU A 163 -46.06 -21.11 -4.12
C LEU A 163 -47.06 -21.36 -5.25
N ARG A 164 -47.00 -22.50 -5.96
CA ARG A 164 -48.22 -23.12 -6.54
C ARG A 164 -48.13 -24.64 -6.70
N ARG A 165 -49.01 -25.32 -5.94
CA ARG A 165 -49.93 -26.41 -6.34
C ARG A 165 -49.29 -27.73 -6.79
N ASN A 166 -49.82 -28.92 -6.55
CA ASN A 166 -50.98 -29.47 -5.86
C ASN A 166 -50.68 -30.97 -5.91
N ASP A 167 -50.77 -31.72 -4.80
CA ASP A 167 -51.13 -33.12 -4.92
C ASP A 167 -51.90 -33.61 -3.68
N THR A 168 -53.20 -33.78 -3.94
CA THR A 168 -54.11 -34.82 -3.45
C THR A 168 -54.07 -35.28 -1.98
N ARG A 169 -55.21 -34.98 -1.33
CA ARG A 169 -56.11 -35.99 -0.72
C ARG A 169 -55.69 -36.53 0.66
N ALA A 170 -56.08 -35.82 1.72
CA ALA A 170 -56.75 -36.41 2.90
C ALA A 170 -57.12 -35.33 3.92
N GLN A 171 -58.37 -34.83 3.86
CA GLN A 171 -59.00 -34.20 5.02
C GLN A 171 -60.43 -34.70 5.09
N ARG A 172 -60.73 -35.51 6.09
CA ARG A 172 -62.03 -35.68 6.75
C ARG A 172 -61.79 -36.56 7.97
N GLU A 173 -62.54 -36.28 9.03
CA GLU A 173 -62.50 -36.88 10.36
C GLU A 173 -61.48 -36.18 11.29
N TYR A 174 -61.85 -35.54 12.41
CA TYR A 174 -63.06 -35.64 13.24
C TYR A 174 -63.22 -34.34 14.04
N ASN A 175 -64.39 -33.69 13.95
CA ASN A 175 -64.86 -32.75 14.96
C ASN A 175 -65.34 -33.56 16.17
N ALA A 176 -64.88 -33.26 17.38
CA ALA A 176 -65.73 -33.25 18.58
C ALA A 176 -64.96 -32.78 19.82
N SER A 177 -65.54 -31.78 20.49
CA SER A 177 -65.55 -31.55 21.96
C SER A 177 -64.20 -31.37 22.67
N GLY A 178 -63.95 -30.32 23.46
CA GLY A 178 -64.83 -29.31 24.03
C GLY A 178 -64.17 -28.73 25.29
N SER A 179 -64.37 -27.43 25.49
CA SER A 179 -64.56 -26.73 26.77
C SER A 179 -63.64 -27.00 27.99
N VAL A 180 -62.90 -25.94 28.39
CA VAL A 180 -62.89 -25.34 29.73
C VAL A 180 -62.69 -26.27 30.95
N ARG A 181 -61.47 -26.30 31.52
CA ARG A 181 -61.08 -25.65 32.79
C ARG A 181 -59.60 -25.88 33.06
#